data_AF-A0A520FKH8-F1
#
_entry.id   AF-A0A520FKH8-F1
#
_cell.length_a   1.000
_cell.length_b   1.000
_cell.length_c   1.000
_cell.angle_alpha   90.00
_cell.angle_beta   90.00
_cell.angle_gamma   90.00
#
_symmetry.space_group_name_H-M   'P 1'
#
loop_
_entity.id
_entity.type
_entity.pdbx_description
1 polymer ?
#
loop_
_entity_poly.entity_id
_entity_poly.type
_entity_poly.pdbx_seq_one_letter_code
_entity_poly.pdbx_strand_id
1 'polypeptide(L)'
;GLHYMVNNTESDENLKIRVMDISKKELHKTVKKFKGAAWDQSPLFKKIYEQEYGQFGGEPFGAIVGDYHFDQSPPDVELLGEMAKIAASAHAPFITGASPNLMQMESWQELANPRDLTKIFSTPEYAGWRSLRESDDSKYIGLCMPRFLARTPYGAKTNPVEEFDFEEDVAGADHTKYAWANAAYAMATNINRSYKLYGWGSRIRGIESGGAVENLPLHTFPSDDGGVDQKCPTEIAISDRREAELSKAGLLSLIHRKNSDFAAFIGAQSLNKPAEYDDPDATANANLAARLPYLFACNRFAHYLKCIVRDKVGSFKERDDMQRWLNKWIMNYVDGDPANSSEETKA
;
A
#
# COMPACT_ATOMS: atom_id res chain seq x y z
N GLY A 1 -9.28 -4.76 10.70
CA GLY A 1 -8.42 -3.88 9.90
C GLY A 1 -7.54 -3.01 10.79
N LEU A 2 -8.05 -1.86 11.23
CA LEU A 2 -7.29 -0.91 12.06
C LEU A 2 -6.63 -1.54 13.30
N HIS A 3 -7.39 -2.33 14.07
CA HIS A 3 -6.87 -3.05 15.25
C HIS A 3 -5.67 -3.95 14.93
N TYR A 4 -5.69 -4.64 13.79
CA TYR A 4 -4.57 -5.46 13.33
C TYR A 4 -3.32 -4.59 13.12
N MET A 5 -3.45 -3.49 12.37
CA MET A 5 -2.30 -2.60 12.12
C MET A 5 -1.74 -2.01 13.43
N VAL A 6 -2.60 -1.58 14.36
CA VAL A 6 -2.17 -1.00 15.64
C VAL A 6 -1.41 -2.02 16.48
N ASN A 7 -1.96 -3.23 16.67
CA ASN A 7 -1.34 -4.23 17.54
C ASN A 7 -0.10 -4.88 16.93
N ASN A 8 0.01 -4.91 15.60
CA ASN A 8 1.18 -5.43 14.90
C ASN A 8 2.21 -4.33 14.58
N THR A 9 2.04 -3.13 15.14
CA THR A 9 2.97 -2.02 15.00
C THR A 9 3.61 -1.67 16.35
N GLU A 10 4.94 -1.67 16.42
CA GLU A 10 5.69 -1.21 17.60
C GLU A 10 5.77 0.32 17.62
N SER A 11 4.71 0.99 18.10
CA SER A 11 4.67 2.45 18.18
C SER A 11 5.60 3.01 19.24
N ASP A 12 6.31 4.09 18.92
CA ASP A 12 7.18 4.85 19.82
C ASP A 12 7.18 6.35 19.43
N GLU A 13 8.16 7.11 19.92
CA GLU A 13 8.31 8.54 19.58
C GLU A 13 8.52 8.77 18.06
N ASN A 14 9.10 7.79 17.35
CA ASN A 14 9.45 7.88 15.93
C ASN A 14 8.38 7.28 15.01
N LEU A 15 7.47 6.45 15.53
CA LEU A 15 6.44 5.75 14.77
C LEU A 15 5.05 5.99 15.38
N LYS A 16 4.28 6.86 14.71
CA LYS A 16 2.95 7.29 15.15
C LYS A 16 1.87 6.91 14.14
N ILE A 17 0.71 6.49 14.64
CA ILE A 17 -0.48 6.22 13.83
C ILE A 17 -1.53 7.28 14.16
N ARG A 18 -1.97 8.04 13.16
CA ARG A 18 -3.06 9.04 13.29
C ARG A 18 -4.24 8.60 12.45
N VAL A 19 -5.42 8.56 13.07
CA VAL A 19 -6.65 8.08 12.44
C VAL A 19 -7.59 9.25 12.22
N MET A 20 -8.19 9.30 11.04
CA MET A 20 -9.26 10.22 10.70
C MET A 20 -10.43 9.42 10.16
N ASP A 21 -11.55 9.43 10.87
CA ASP A 21 -12.78 8.83 10.39
C ASP A 21 -13.41 9.72 9.32
N ILE A 22 -13.54 9.17 8.11
CA ILE A 22 -14.23 9.80 6.99
C ILE A 22 -14.75 8.70 6.07
N SER A 23 -16.01 8.74 5.70
CA SER A 23 -16.55 7.77 4.74
C SER A 23 -16.03 8.03 3.33
N LYS A 24 -15.93 7.00 2.48
CA LYS A 24 -15.53 7.15 1.06
C LYS A 24 -16.38 8.19 0.33
N LYS A 25 -17.69 8.23 0.63
CA LYS A 25 -18.65 9.18 0.03
C LYS A 25 -18.36 10.62 0.44
N GLU A 26 -18.08 10.86 1.72
CA GLU A 26 -17.72 12.19 2.22
C GLU A 26 -16.35 12.65 1.74
N LEU A 27 -15.39 11.72 1.69
CA LEU A 27 -14.07 11.98 1.12
C LEU A 27 -14.20 12.43 -0.35
N HIS A 28 -14.92 11.66 -1.17
CA HIS A 28 -15.20 12.00 -2.57
C HIS A 28 -15.90 13.36 -2.70
N LYS A 29 -16.96 13.60 -1.92
CA LYS A 29 -17.67 14.89 -1.90
C LYS A 29 -16.75 16.05 -1.54
N THR A 30 -15.84 15.84 -0.59
CA THR A 30 -14.91 16.85 -0.11
C THR A 30 -13.90 17.19 -1.20
N VAL A 31 -13.17 16.21 -1.73
CA VAL A 31 -12.16 16.48 -2.77
C VAL A 31 -12.78 17.04 -4.06
N LYS A 32 -13.98 16.57 -4.42
CA LYS A 32 -14.71 17.05 -5.60
C LYS A 32 -15.08 18.53 -5.52
N LYS A 33 -15.39 19.04 -4.32
CA LYS A 33 -15.73 20.46 -4.11
C LYS A 33 -14.55 21.40 -4.41
N PHE A 34 -13.32 20.90 -4.25
CA PHE A 34 -12.09 21.68 -4.38
C PHE A 34 -11.31 21.34 -5.65
N LYS A 35 -11.88 20.57 -6.59
CA LYS A 35 -11.20 20.14 -7.80
C LYS A 35 -10.71 21.32 -8.66
N GLY A 36 -9.63 21.10 -9.41
CA GLY A 36 -9.09 22.10 -10.33
C GLY A 36 -8.11 23.01 -9.62
N ALA A 37 -8.23 24.32 -9.76
CA ALA A 37 -7.25 25.28 -9.21
C ALA A 37 -7.26 25.40 -7.69
N ALA A 38 -8.27 24.88 -6.99
CA ALA A 38 -8.46 25.04 -5.55
C ALA A 38 -8.15 23.77 -4.73
N TRP A 39 -7.51 22.76 -5.34
CA TRP A 39 -7.33 21.43 -4.72
C TRP A 39 -6.45 21.48 -3.47
N ASP A 40 -5.50 22.42 -3.45
CA ASP A 40 -4.62 22.78 -2.34
C ASP A 40 -5.36 23.47 -1.18
N GLN A 41 -6.60 23.93 -1.37
CA GLN A 41 -7.42 24.51 -0.30
C GLN A 41 -8.34 23.49 0.36
N SER A 42 -8.31 22.22 -0.10
CA SER A 42 -9.18 21.17 0.43
C SER A 42 -8.88 20.88 1.91
N PRO A 43 -9.89 20.59 2.75
CA PRO A 43 -9.68 20.25 4.15
C PRO A 43 -8.68 19.10 4.38
N LEU A 44 -8.64 18.15 3.44
CA LEU A 44 -7.72 17.04 3.48
C LEU A 44 -6.29 17.48 3.19
N PHE A 45 -6.07 18.30 2.17
CA PHE A 45 -4.75 18.86 1.88
C PHE A 45 -4.23 19.69 3.05
N LYS A 46 -5.08 20.51 3.68
CA LYS A 46 -4.67 21.28 4.87
C LYS A 46 -4.20 20.39 6.01
N LYS A 47 -4.90 19.29 6.28
CA LYS A 47 -4.54 18.35 7.36
C LYS A 47 -3.27 17.57 7.06
N ILE A 48 -3.08 17.14 5.82
CA ILE A 48 -1.95 16.27 5.43
C ILE A 48 -0.70 17.10 5.12
N TYR A 49 -0.86 18.16 4.34
CA TYR A 49 0.24 18.99 3.86
C TYR A 49 0.46 20.20 4.76
N GLU A 50 -0.50 21.13 4.87
CA GLU A 50 -0.24 22.43 5.52
C GLU A 50 0.09 22.31 7.02
N GLN A 51 -0.67 21.50 7.76
CA GLN A 51 -0.55 21.37 9.21
C GLN A 51 0.69 20.57 9.65
N GLU A 52 1.28 19.78 8.75
CA GLU A 52 2.40 18.91 9.07
C GLU A 52 3.60 19.18 8.17
N TYR A 53 3.62 18.66 6.94
CA TYR A 53 4.77 18.79 6.02
C TYR A 53 5.14 20.26 5.70
N GLY A 54 4.14 21.12 5.57
CA GLY A 54 4.30 22.56 5.35
C GLY A 54 4.62 23.35 6.62
N GLN A 55 4.22 22.84 7.79
CA GLN A 55 4.30 23.54 9.07
C GLN A 55 5.72 23.51 9.63
N PHE A 56 6.20 24.65 10.16
CA PHE A 56 7.46 24.69 10.89
C PHE A 56 7.36 23.88 12.18
N GLY A 57 8.25 22.90 12.35
CA GLY A 57 8.22 21.93 13.45
C GLY A 57 7.15 20.83 13.33
N GLY A 58 6.43 20.74 12.21
CA GLY A 58 5.45 19.67 11.96
C GLY A 58 6.08 18.31 11.65
N GLU A 59 5.27 17.26 11.63
CA GLU A 59 5.70 15.87 11.45
C GLU A 59 5.16 15.30 10.12
N PRO A 60 5.98 15.29 9.04
CA PRO A 60 5.56 14.78 7.74
C PRO A 60 4.98 13.36 7.82
N PHE A 61 3.83 13.14 7.20
CA PHE A 61 3.24 11.80 7.09
C PHE A 61 4.10 10.92 6.16
N GLY A 62 4.53 9.76 6.65
CA GLY A 62 5.30 8.80 5.84
C GLY A 62 4.46 8.06 4.80
N ALA A 63 3.23 7.69 5.16
CA ALA A 63 2.28 7.02 4.29
C ALA A 63 0.85 7.38 4.70
N ILE A 64 -0.10 7.25 3.77
CA ILE A 64 -1.53 7.43 4.02
C ILE A 64 -2.21 6.10 3.73
N VAL A 65 -3.00 5.58 4.68
CA VAL A 65 -3.74 4.33 4.49
C VAL A 65 -5.22 4.63 4.33
N GLY A 66 -5.80 4.29 3.18
CA GLY A 66 -7.23 4.37 2.92
C GLY A 66 -7.89 3.02 3.17
N ASP A 67 -8.83 2.96 4.12
CA ASP A 67 -9.65 1.75 4.29
C ASP A 67 -10.85 1.74 3.33
N TYR A 68 -10.54 1.77 2.04
CA TYR A 68 -11.53 1.74 0.96
C TYR A 68 -11.15 0.69 -0.09
N HIS A 69 -12.15 0.32 -0.88
CA HIS A 69 -11.98 -0.54 -2.05
C HIS A 69 -12.35 0.26 -3.29
N PHE A 70 -11.44 0.34 -4.26
CA PHE A 70 -11.61 1.14 -5.48
C PHE A 70 -11.80 0.29 -6.74
N ASP A 71 -12.63 0.77 -7.66
CA ASP A 71 -12.83 0.19 -8.99
C ASP A 71 -12.58 1.22 -10.12
N GLN A 72 -12.87 0.82 -11.36
CA GLN A 72 -12.73 1.64 -12.57
C GLN A 72 -13.83 2.69 -12.73
N SER A 73 -14.80 2.77 -11.81
CA SER A 73 -15.93 3.70 -11.96
C SER A 73 -15.46 5.16 -11.97
N PRO A 74 -16.16 6.06 -12.67
CA PRO A 74 -15.76 7.47 -12.72
C PRO A 74 -15.59 8.15 -11.35
N PRO A 75 -16.45 7.92 -10.32
CA PRO A 75 -16.24 8.49 -8.99
C PRO A 75 -14.96 8.00 -8.31
N ASP A 76 -14.60 6.74 -8.50
CA ASP A 76 -13.41 6.14 -7.90
C ASP A 76 -12.13 6.60 -8.59
N VAL A 77 -12.15 6.68 -9.92
CA VAL A 77 -11.05 7.26 -10.71
C VAL A 77 -10.85 8.74 -10.36
N GLU A 78 -11.94 9.51 -10.20
CA GLU A 78 -11.90 10.91 -9.77
C GLU A 78 -11.28 11.03 -8.36
N LEU A 79 -11.74 10.21 -7.41
CA LEU A 79 -11.23 10.22 -6.05
C LEU A 79 -9.74 9.80 -5.99
N LEU A 80 -9.36 8.71 -6.66
CA LEU A 80 -7.96 8.29 -6.72
C LEU A 80 -7.08 9.37 -7.34
N GLY A 81 -7.53 10.02 -8.42
CA GLY A 81 -6.78 11.10 -9.05
C GLY A 81 -6.52 12.29 -8.11
N GLU A 82 -7.50 12.70 -7.31
CA GLU A 82 -7.30 13.78 -6.33
C GLU A 82 -6.45 13.33 -5.13
N MET A 83 -6.60 12.08 -4.67
CA MET A 83 -5.73 11.52 -3.64
C MET A 83 -4.28 11.39 -4.11
N ALA A 84 -4.06 11.05 -5.38
CA ALA A 84 -2.73 10.99 -5.99
C ALA A 84 -2.01 12.34 -5.89
N LYS A 85 -2.69 13.44 -6.24
CA LYS A 85 -2.13 14.81 -6.15
C LYS A 85 -1.74 15.18 -4.72
N ILE A 86 -2.62 14.90 -3.75
CA ILE A 86 -2.37 15.17 -2.34
C ILE A 86 -1.19 14.33 -1.82
N ALA A 87 -1.19 13.04 -2.14
CA ALA A 87 -0.13 12.10 -1.76
C ALA A 87 1.23 12.48 -2.37
N ALA A 88 1.24 12.84 -3.66
CA ALA A 88 2.44 13.28 -4.37
C ALA A 88 3.02 14.57 -3.77
N SER A 89 2.14 15.53 -3.45
CA SER A 89 2.57 16.81 -2.87
C SER A 89 3.11 16.68 -1.46
N ALA A 90 2.52 15.81 -0.65
CA ALA A 90 2.99 15.53 0.71
C ALA A 90 4.15 14.52 0.77
N HIS A 91 4.56 13.96 -0.38
CA HIS A 91 5.49 12.83 -0.46
C HIS A 91 5.08 11.67 0.47
N ALA A 92 3.80 11.32 0.46
CA ALA A 92 3.20 10.34 1.36
C ALA A 92 2.32 9.36 0.55
N PRO A 93 2.83 8.18 0.17
CA PRO A 93 2.09 7.25 -0.69
C PRO A 93 0.75 6.83 -0.07
N PHE A 94 -0.30 6.83 -0.89
CA PHE A 94 -1.65 6.40 -0.53
C PHE A 94 -1.83 4.90 -0.81
N ILE A 95 -1.95 4.11 0.26
CA ILE A 95 -2.12 2.66 0.21
C ILE A 95 -3.57 2.34 0.54
N THR A 96 -4.28 1.66 -0.36
CA THR A 96 -5.70 1.34 -0.20
C THR A 96 -6.04 -0.01 -0.85
N GLY A 97 -7.27 -0.51 -0.72
CA GLY A 97 -7.71 -1.77 -1.33
C GLY A 97 -8.24 -1.61 -2.76
N ALA A 98 -8.10 -2.64 -3.58
CA ALA A 98 -8.82 -2.79 -4.84
C ALA A 98 -10.14 -3.56 -4.64
N SER A 99 -11.19 -3.14 -5.33
CA SER A 99 -12.47 -3.85 -5.38
C SER A 99 -12.41 -4.99 -6.41
N PRO A 100 -13.08 -6.14 -6.17
CA PRO A 100 -13.19 -7.19 -7.20
C PRO A 100 -13.88 -6.69 -8.48
N ASN A 101 -14.75 -5.68 -8.37
CA ASN A 101 -15.39 -5.02 -9.52
C ASN A 101 -14.37 -4.43 -10.51
N LEU A 102 -13.15 -4.10 -10.06
CA LEU A 102 -12.05 -3.66 -10.92
C LEU A 102 -11.67 -4.69 -11.98
N MET A 103 -12.00 -5.96 -11.75
CA MET A 103 -11.79 -7.06 -12.69
C MET A 103 -13.10 -7.56 -13.32
N GLN A 104 -14.19 -6.80 -13.19
CA GLN A 104 -15.55 -7.22 -13.55
C GLN A 104 -15.99 -8.52 -12.84
N MET A 105 -15.55 -8.70 -11.59
CA MET A 105 -15.89 -9.84 -10.75
C MET A 105 -16.76 -9.40 -9.58
N GLU A 106 -17.69 -10.25 -9.14
CA GLU A 106 -18.44 -10.00 -7.90
C GLU A 106 -17.59 -10.33 -6.68
N SER A 107 -16.65 -11.27 -6.83
CA SER A 107 -15.76 -11.73 -5.77
C SER A 107 -14.36 -12.04 -6.30
N TRP A 108 -13.36 -11.88 -5.43
CA TRP A 108 -11.98 -12.31 -5.73
C TRP A 108 -11.85 -13.82 -5.94
N GLN A 109 -12.86 -14.63 -5.59
CA GLN A 109 -12.92 -16.07 -5.92
C GLN A 109 -12.84 -16.34 -7.42
N GLU A 110 -13.32 -15.40 -8.24
CA GLU A 110 -13.39 -15.55 -9.68
C GLU A 110 -12.07 -15.26 -10.37
N LEU A 111 -11.02 -14.85 -9.64
CA LEU A 111 -9.73 -14.45 -10.19
C LEU A 111 -9.03 -15.58 -10.99
N ALA A 112 -9.36 -16.84 -10.69
CA ALA A 112 -8.87 -17.97 -11.45
C ALA A 112 -9.50 -18.08 -12.85
N ASN A 113 -10.71 -17.55 -13.07
CA ASN A 113 -11.55 -17.81 -14.25
C ASN A 113 -11.02 -17.15 -15.55
N PRO A 114 -10.65 -15.85 -15.59
CA PRO A 114 -10.31 -15.20 -16.85
C PRO A 114 -8.96 -15.68 -17.38
N ARG A 115 -8.86 -16.19 -18.61
CA ARG A 115 -7.57 -16.69 -19.14
C ARG A 115 -6.42 -15.67 -19.09
N ASP A 116 -6.74 -14.39 -19.28
CA ASP A 116 -5.81 -13.27 -19.38
C ASP A 116 -6.41 -12.00 -18.74
N LEU A 117 -5.83 -11.53 -17.62
CA LEU A 117 -6.31 -10.34 -16.90
C LEU A 117 -6.01 -9.05 -17.65
N THR A 118 -4.99 -9.03 -18.51
CA THR A 118 -4.57 -7.79 -19.19
C THR A 118 -5.62 -7.28 -20.19
N LYS A 119 -6.43 -8.20 -20.75
CA LYS A 119 -7.51 -7.87 -21.68
C LYS A 119 -8.67 -7.13 -21.02
N ILE A 120 -8.93 -7.34 -19.73
CA ILE A 120 -10.01 -6.67 -19.01
C ILE A 120 -9.83 -5.15 -19.09
N PHE A 121 -8.61 -4.69 -18.81
CA PHE A 121 -8.22 -3.28 -18.85
C PHE A 121 -8.14 -2.68 -20.25
N SER A 122 -8.27 -3.49 -21.31
CA SER A 122 -8.25 -3.00 -22.70
C SER A 122 -9.59 -2.46 -23.18
N THR A 123 -10.68 -2.79 -22.48
CA THR A 123 -12.02 -2.35 -22.88
C THR A 123 -12.22 -0.83 -22.70
N PRO A 124 -13.15 -0.20 -23.43
CA PRO A 124 -13.43 1.24 -23.31
C PRO A 124 -13.89 1.69 -21.92
N GLU A 125 -14.49 0.80 -21.13
CA GLU A 125 -14.93 1.07 -19.75
C GLU A 125 -13.77 1.54 -18.86
N TYR A 126 -12.55 1.06 -19.15
CA TYR A 126 -11.34 1.39 -18.39
C TYR A 126 -10.58 2.59 -18.97
N ALA A 127 -11.18 3.38 -19.88
CA ALA A 127 -10.51 4.55 -20.44
C ALA A 127 -10.03 5.51 -19.34
N GLY A 128 -10.89 5.85 -18.37
CA GLY A 128 -10.52 6.68 -17.23
C GLY A 128 -9.46 6.04 -16.33
N TRP A 129 -9.55 4.73 -16.10
CA TRP A 129 -8.56 3.97 -15.34
C TRP A 129 -7.17 3.99 -15.99
N ARG A 130 -7.09 3.80 -17.31
CA ARG A 130 -5.82 3.89 -18.04
C ARG A 130 -5.23 5.28 -17.98
N SER A 131 -6.04 6.32 -18.18
CA SER A 131 -5.59 7.70 -18.05
C SER A 131 -5.10 8.03 -16.64
N LEU A 132 -5.72 7.48 -15.59
CA LEU A 132 -5.21 7.58 -14.23
C LEU A 132 -3.83 6.91 -14.09
N ARG A 133 -3.66 5.69 -14.62
CA ARG A 133 -2.37 4.97 -14.58
C ARG A 133 -1.25 5.64 -15.37
N GLU A 134 -1.59 6.39 -16.42
CA GLU A 134 -0.63 7.17 -17.21
C GLU A 134 -0.21 8.47 -16.52
N SER A 135 -0.95 8.93 -15.50
CA SER A 135 -0.61 10.10 -14.70
C SER A 135 0.64 9.86 -13.86
N ASP A 136 1.53 10.85 -13.77
CA ASP A 136 2.75 10.78 -12.97
C ASP A 136 2.44 10.64 -11.46
N ASP A 137 1.42 11.35 -10.98
CA ASP A 137 1.01 11.32 -9.57
C ASP A 137 0.53 9.93 -9.12
N SER A 138 0.09 9.07 -10.05
CA SER A 138 -0.37 7.70 -9.72
C SER A 138 0.74 6.80 -9.18
N LYS A 139 2.02 7.22 -9.27
CA LYS A 139 3.15 6.56 -8.60
C LYS A 139 2.98 6.49 -7.09
N TYR A 140 2.25 7.44 -6.52
CA TYR A 140 1.97 7.53 -5.10
C TYR A 140 0.76 6.68 -4.66
N ILE A 141 0.15 5.89 -5.55
CA ILE A 141 -0.98 5.02 -5.19
C ILE A 141 -0.53 3.56 -5.15
N GLY A 142 -0.81 2.86 -4.06
CA GLY A 142 -0.69 1.41 -3.94
C GLY A 142 -2.07 0.76 -3.72
N LEU A 143 -2.43 -0.20 -4.56
CA LEU A 143 -3.72 -0.90 -4.48
C LEU A 143 -3.55 -2.36 -4.06
N CYS A 144 -3.92 -2.67 -2.83
CA CYS A 144 -3.80 -3.99 -2.23
C CYS A 144 -4.99 -4.89 -2.55
N MET A 145 -4.70 -6.14 -2.87
CA MET A 145 -5.69 -7.21 -3.02
C MET A 145 -5.05 -8.58 -2.76
N PRO A 146 -5.84 -9.63 -2.46
CA PRO A 146 -7.21 -9.57 -1.98
C PRO A 146 -7.23 -9.17 -0.49
N ARG A 147 -8.41 -9.18 0.14
CA ARG A 147 -8.52 -9.04 1.60
C ARG A 147 -7.95 -10.28 2.31
N PHE A 148 -7.63 -10.13 3.59
CA PHE A 148 -7.17 -11.22 4.45
C PHE A 148 -8.11 -11.42 5.63
N LEU A 149 -8.09 -12.60 6.23
CA LEU A 149 -8.98 -12.97 7.31
C LEU A 149 -8.62 -12.19 8.58
N ALA A 150 -9.58 -11.48 9.16
CA ALA A 150 -9.35 -10.60 10.30
C ALA A 150 -9.34 -11.36 11.64
N ARG A 151 -10.13 -12.43 11.74
CA ARG A 151 -10.27 -13.27 12.93
C ARG A 151 -10.71 -14.68 12.55
N THR A 152 -10.49 -15.64 13.43
CA THR A 152 -11.12 -16.95 13.32
C THR A 152 -12.62 -16.84 13.61
N PRO A 153 -13.46 -17.65 12.94
CA PRO A 153 -14.88 -17.77 13.25
C PRO A 153 -15.10 -18.21 14.71
N TYR A 154 -16.15 -17.67 15.33
CA TYR A 154 -16.54 -18.11 16.67
C TYR A 154 -17.08 -19.53 16.63
N GLY A 155 -16.73 -20.31 17.63
CA GLY A 155 -17.15 -21.71 17.75
C GLY A 155 -16.47 -22.35 18.95
N ALA A 156 -17.10 -23.36 19.54
CA ALA A 156 -16.64 -23.99 20.77
C ALA A 156 -15.23 -24.58 20.65
N LYS A 157 -14.82 -24.98 19.44
CA LYS A 157 -13.50 -25.55 19.14
C LYS A 157 -12.46 -24.54 18.68
N THR A 158 -12.87 -23.37 18.19
CA THR A 158 -12.01 -22.40 17.52
C THR A 158 -11.80 -21.16 18.37
N ASN A 159 -12.87 -20.39 18.56
CA ASN A 159 -12.87 -19.14 19.31
C ASN A 159 -14.18 -19.10 20.12
N PRO A 160 -14.19 -19.70 21.33
CA PRO A 160 -15.41 -19.81 22.13
C PRO A 160 -15.83 -18.45 22.69
N VAL A 161 -17.14 -18.23 22.77
CA VAL A 161 -17.73 -17.07 23.47
C VAL A 161 -18.07 -17.51 24.89
N GLU A 162 -17.62 -16.78 25.91
CA GLU A 162 -17.84 -17.16 27.32
C GLU A 162 -19.30 -17.01 27.77
N GLU A 163 -20.02 -16.05 27.18
CA GLU A 163 -21.35 -15.64 27.65
C GLU A 163 -22.46 -16.66 27.28
N PHE A 164 -22.33 -17.33 26.14
CA PHE A 164 -23.28 -18.34 25.66
C PHE A 164 -22.66 -19.24 24.59
N ASP A 165 -23.23 -20.43 24.42
CA ASP A 165 -22.85 -21.38 23.37
C ASP A 165 -23.17 -20.79 21.99
N PHE A 166 -22.15 -20.29 21.30
CA PHE A 166 -22.25 -19.69 19.98
C PHE A 166 -21.40 -20.44 18.96
N GLU A 167 -22.03 -20.78 17.83
CA GLU A 167 -21.37 -21.36 16.66
C GLU A 167 -21.64 -20.46 15.46
N GLU A 168 -20.58 -19.89 14.90
CA GLU A 168 -20.66 -19.06 13.70
C GLU A 168 -20.74 -19.96 12.47
N ASP A 169 -21.91 -19.98 11.82
CA ASP A 169 -22.10 -20.74 10.59
C ASP A 169 -21.36 -20.08 9.42
N VAL A 170 -20.08 -20.40 9.27
CA VAL A 170 -19.22 -19.98 8.14
C VAL A 170 -18.90 -21.14 7.18
N ALA A 171 -19.51 -22.30 7.40
CA ALA A 171 -19.21 -23.51 6.64
C ALA A 171 -19.65 -23.36 5.18
N GLY A 172 -18.86 -23.94 4.27
CA GLY A 172 -19.15 -23.99 2.84
C GLY A 172 -18.41 -22.97 1.98
N ALA A 173 -18.88 -22.83 0.74
CA ALA A 173 -18.25 -22.03 -0.31
C ALA A 173 -18.52 -20.52 -0.19
N ASP A 174 -19.39 -20.07 0.73
CA ASP A 174 -19.72 -18.65 0.85
C ASP A 174 -18.66 -17.90 1.67
N HIS A 175 -17.83 -17.12 0.99
CA HIS A 175 -16.78 -16.32 1.61
C HIS A 175 -17.33 -15.10 2.34
N THR A 176 -18.56 -14.65 2.05
CA THR A 176 -19.11 -13.42 2.64
C THR A 176 -19.36 -13.53 4.15
N LYS A 177 -19.48 -14.76 4.66
CA LYS A 177 -19.68 -15.04 6.09
C LYS A 177 -18.42 -14.81 6.94
N TYR A 178 -17.24 -14.77 6.33
CA TYR A 178 -15.99 -14.52 7.04
C TYR A 178 -15.74 -13.03 7.26
N ALA A 179 -15.11 -12.71 8.39
CA ALA A 179 -14.70 -11.34 8.70
C ALA A 179 -13.40 -10.98 7.96
N TRP A 180 -13.51 -10.31 6.81
CA TRP A 180 -12.36 -9.89 6.00
C TRP A 180 -11.84 -8.50 6.41
N ALA A 181 -10.52 -8.38 6.52
CA ALA A 181 -9.80 -7.13 6.68
C ALA A 181 -9.13 -6.70 5.37
N ASN A 182 -9.13 -5.39 5.12
CA ASN A 182 -8.47 -4.79 3.98
C ASN A 182 -6.94 -5.03 4.02
N ALA A 183 -6.36 -5.57 2.94
CA ALA A 183 -4.93 -5.84 2.85
C ALA A 183 -4.04 -4.58 2.86
N ALA A 184 -4.63 -3.39 2.68
CA ALA A 184 -3.93 -2.13 2.90
C ALA A 184 -3.34 -2.05 4.32
N TYR A 185 -4.01 -2.61 5.33
CA TYR A 185 -3.50 -2.68 6.69
C TYR A 185 -2.31 -3.62 6.85
N ALA A 186 -2.26 -4.73 6.10
CA ALA A 186 -1.13 -5.64 6.10
C ALA A 186 0.10 -4.98 5.45
N MET A 187 -0.08 -4.30 4.32
CA MET A 187 0.99 -3.52 3.68
C MET A 187 1.47 -2.39 4.58
N ALA A 188 0.56 -1.66 5.24
CA ALA A 188 0.91 -0.62 6.20
C ALA A 188 1.72 -1.15 7.39
N THR A 189 1.38 -2.34 7.89
CA THR A 189 2.15 -3.01 8.94
C THR A 189 3.57 -3.34 8.47
N ASN A 190 3.75 -3.79 7.22
CA ASN A 190 5.08 -4.03 6.65
C ASN A 190 5.88 -2.72 6.49
N ILE A 191 5.24 -1.63 6.07
CA ILE A 191 5.87 -0.30 5.99
C ILE A 191 6.35 0.15 7.37
N ASN A 192 5.49 0.03 8.38
CA ASN A 192 5.82 0.37 9.77
C ASN A 192 6.98 -0.48 10.30
N ARG A 193 6.96 -1.80 10.04
CA ARG A 193 8.02 -2.73 10.44
C ARG A 193 9.35 -2.39 9.76
N SER A 194 9.34 -2.12 8.45
CA SER A 194 10.54 -1.72 7.70
C SER A 194 11.16 -0.46 8.30
N TYR A 195 10.33 0.55 8.60
CA TYR A 195 10.80 1.78 9.22
C TYR A 195 11.34 1.55 10.64
N LYS A 196 10.67 0.72 11.44
CA LYS A 196 11.10 0.43 12.81
C LYS A 196 12.46 -0.29 12.86
N LEU A 197 12.69 -1.23 11.94
CA LEU A 197 13.91 -2.03 11.91
C LEU A 197 15.08 -1.28 11.24
N TYR A 198 14.83 -0.56 10.15
CA TYR A 198 15.90 0.00 9.31
C TYR A 198 15.89 1.53 9.23
N GLY A 199 14.85 2.21 9.72
CA GLY A 199 14.65 3.64 9.54
C GLY A 199 14.12 4.04 8.15
N TRP A 200 13.89 3.06 7.27
CA TRP A 200 13.48 3.25 5.88
C TRP A 200 12.30 2.36 5.50
N GLY A 201 11.45 2.82 4.58
CA GLY A 201 10.36 2.03 3.97
C GLY A 201 10.79 1.22 2.74
N SER A 202 12.07 0.84 2.65
CA SER A 202 12.68 0.16 1.49
C SER A 202 12.30 -1.34 1.44
N ARG A 203 12.15 -2.00 2.58
CA ARG A 203 11.97 -3.46 2.71
C ARG A 203 10.55 -3.83 3.11
N ILE A 204 9.63 -3.68 2.16
CA ILE A 204 8.18 -3.91 2.35
C ILE A 204 7.60 -5.03 1.47
N ARG A 205 8.46 -5.72 0.72
CA ARG A 205 8.09 -6.73 -0.29
C ARG A 205 9.01 -7.95 -0.22
N GLY A 206 8.62 -9.02 -0.88
CA GLY A 206 9.32 -10.31 -0.91
C GLY A 206 9.20 -11.08 0.42
N ILE A 207 9.30 -12.40 0.33
CA ILE A 207 9.05 -13.33 1.44
C ILE A 207 10.04 -13.07 2.59
N GLU A 208 11.33 -13.01 2.29
CA GLU A 208 12.41 -12.81 3.29
C GLU A 208 12.89 -11.34 3.35
N SER A 209 12.31 -10.47 2.54
CA SER A 209 12.71 -9.06 2.40
C SER A 209 11.70 -8.07 2.99
N GLY A 210 10.90 -8.51 3.95
CA GLY A 210 10.01 -7.65 4.74
C GLY A 210 8.57 -7.56 4.23
N GLY A 211 8.22 -8.31 3.17
CA GLY A 211 6.86 -8.42 2.64
C GLY A 211 5.98 -9.47 3.34
N ALA A 212 6.54 -10.22 4.29
CA ALA A 212 5.86 -11.29 5.02
C ALA A 212 4.75 -10.79 5.95
N VAL A 213 3.60 -11.47 5.87
CA VAL A 213 2.42 -11.33 6.72
C VAL A 213 2.22 -12.68 7.41
N GLU A 214 2.60 -12.74 8.67
CA GLU A 214 2.65 -13.97 9.47
C GLU A 214 1.47 -14.08 10.42
N ASN A 215 1.24 -15.28 10.95
CA ASN A 215 0.21 -15.57 11.96
C ASN A 215 -1.21 -15.18 11.49
N LEU A 216 -1.53 -15.43 10.22
CA LEU A 216 -2.89 -15.20 9.73
C LEU A 216 -3.87 -16.20 10.35
N PRO A 217 -5.11 -15.77 10.68
CA PRO A 217 -6.12 -16.67 11.21
C PRO A 217 -6.35 -17.88 10.29
N LEU A 218 -6.33 -19.08 10.87
CA LEU A 218 -6.63 -20.32 10.18
C LEU A 218 -7.97 -20.87 10.63
N HIS A 219 -8.78 -21.31 9.68
CA HIS A 219 -10.01 -22.03 9.96
C HIS A 219 -10.00 -23.35 9.18
N THR A 220 -10.04 -24.47 9.91
CA THR A 220 -10.09 -25.81 9.34
C THR A 220 -11.47 -26.40 9.56
N PHE A 221 -12.04 -27.03 8.53
CA PHE A 221 -13.35 -27.66 8.60
C PHE A 221 -13.32 -29.05 7.96
N PRO A 222 -14.22 -29.97 8.38
CA PRO A 222 -14.34 -31.27 7.74
C PRO A 222 -14.78 -31.11 6.28
N SER A 223 -14.10 -31.82 5.37
CA SER A 223 -14.43 -31.86 3.94
C SER A 223 -15.39 -33.01 3.63
N ASP A 224 -16.12 -32.89 2.50
CA ASP A 224 -17.07 -33.90 2.04
C ASP A 224 -16.39 -35.25 1.72
N ASP A 225 -15.10 -35.22 1.35
CA ASP A 225 -14.28 -36.40 1.06
C ASP A 225 -13.72 -37.09 2.34
N GLY A 226 -14.16 -36.67 3.53
CA GLY A 226 -13.71 -37.22 4.82
C GLY A 226 -12.35 -36.69 5.30
N GLY A 227 -11.78 -35.71 4.58
CA GLY A 227 -10.56 -34.99 4.95
C GLY A 227 -10.80 -33.77 5.84
N VAL A 228 -9.72 -33.06 6.16
CA VAL A 228 -9.77 -31.73 6.79
C VAL A 228 -9.28 -30.71 5.76
N ASP A 229 -10.16 -29.79 5.37
CA ASP A 229 -9.81 -28.69 4.50
C ASP A 229 -9.53 -27.42 5.32
N GLN A 230 -8.58 -26.62 4.85
CA GLN A 230 -8.23 -25.34 5.44
C GLN A 230 -8.77 -24.22 4.56
N LYS A 231 -9.48 -23.27 5.17
CA LYS A 231 -9.85 -22.02 4.50
C LYS A 231 -8.60 -21.21 4.20
N CYS A 232 -8.51 -20.71 2.96
CA CYS A 232 -7.46 -19.78 2.57
C CYS A 232 -7.57 -18.49 3.43
N PRO A 233 -6.49 -18.06 4.11
CA PRO A 233 -6.48 -16.83 4.92
C PRO A 233 -6.54 -15.54 4.08
N THR A 234 -6.16 -15.60 2.80
CA THR A 234 -6.52 -14.60 1.79
C THR A 234 -7.78 -15.06 1.06
N GLU A 235 -8.57 -14.15 0.49
CA GLU A 235 -9.82 -14.57 -0.17
C GLU A 235 -9.58 -15.68 -1.19
N ILE A 236 -8.55 -15.55 -2.03
CA ILE A 236 -8.16 -16.57 -3.00
C ILE A 236 -6.65 -16.84 -2.91
N ALA A 237 -6.25 -18.06 -3.29
CA ALA A 237 -4.86 -18.39 -3.58
C ALA A 237 -4.47 -17.87 -4.97
N ILE A 238 -3.32 -17.21 -5.06
CA ILE A 238 -2.81 -16.60 -6.29
C ILE A 238 -1.57 -17.37 -6.74
N SER A 239 -1.53 -17.79 -8.00
CA SER A 239 -0.34 -18.40 -8.59
C SER A 239 0.66 -17.34 -9.05
N ASP A 240 1.94 -17.69 -9.15
CA ASP A 240 3.00 -16.77 -9.59
C ASP A 240 2.70 -16.12 -10.96
N ARG A 241 2.06 -16.86 -11.87
CA ARG A 241 1.60 -16.32 -13.16
C ARG A 241 0.60 -15.18 -12.97
N ARG A 242 -0.37 -15.36 -12.06
CA ARG A 242 -1.40 -14.35 -11.75
C ARG A 242 -0.81 -13.17 -11.01
N GLU A 243 0.12 -13.40 -10.09
CA GLU A 243 0.87 -12.35 -9.41
C GLU A 243 1.54 -11.44 -10.44
N ALA A 244 2.27 -12.00 -11.40
CA ALA A 244 2.96 -11.22 -12.41
C ALA A 244 2.00 -10.40 -13.29
N GLU A 245 0.84 -10.97 -13.65
CA GLU A 245 -0.23 -10.27 -14.38
C GLU A 245 -0.80 -9.09 -13.56
N LEU A 246 -1.07 -9.30 -12.27
CA LEU A 246 -1.59 -8.30 -11.34
C LEU A 246 -0.57 -7.19 -11.05
N SER A 247 0.69 -7.57 -10.85
CA SER A 247 1.82 -6.67 -10.65
C SER A 247 2.01 -5.76 -11.87
N LYS A 248 1.92 -6.31 -13.09
CA LYS A 248 1.91 -5.52 -14.34
C LYS A 248 0.68 -4.61 -14.46
N ALA A 249 -0.45 -5.01 -13.86
CA ALA A 249 -1.64 -4.17 -13.75
C ALA A 249 -1.55 -3.07 -12.68
N GLY A 250 -0.46 -2.99 -11.91
CA GLY A 250 -0.26 -1.99 -10.85
C GLY A 250 -0.95 -2.33 -9.54
N LEU A 251 -1.18 -3.63 -9.28
CA LEU A 251 -1.81 -4.13 -8.06
C LEU A 251 -0.80 -4.82 -7.15
N LEU A 252 -0.97 -4.59 -5.84
CA LEU A 252 -0.22 -5.19 -4.75
C LEU A 252 -0.92 -6.47 -4.30
N SER A 253 -0.41 -7.61 -4.74
CA SER A 253 -1.02 -8.91 -4.46
C SER A 253 -0.48 -9.52 -3.17
N LEU A 254 -1.37 -9.79 -2.21
CA LEU A 254 -1.08 -10.57 -1.01
C LEU A 254 -1.28 -12.05 -1.32
N ILE A 255 -0.20 -12.82 -1.33
CA ILE A 255 -0.22 -14.22 -1.74
C ILE A 255 -0.10 -15.10 -0.51
N HIS A 256 -1.10 -15.96 -0.30
CA HIS A 256 -1.05 -17.00 0.71
C HIS A 256 -0.11 -18.13 0.32
N ARG A 257 0.72 -18.58 1.27
CA ARG A 257 1.52 -19.79 1.15
C ARG A 257 0.66 -21.00 1.51
N LYS A 258 0.44 -21.86 0.52
CA LYS A 258 -0.35 -23.09 0.65
C LYS A 258 0.00 -23.89 1.92
N ASN A 259 -1.03 -24.34 2.63
CA ASN A 259 -0.93 -25.16 3.85
C ASN A 259 -0.15 -24.50 5.00
N SER A 260 -0.20 -23.16 5.11
CA SER A 260 0.38 -22.42 6.23
C SER A 260 -0.52 -21.25 6.64
N ASP A 261 -0.15 -20.54 7.70
CA ASP A 261 -0.71 -19.25 8.14
C ASP A 261 0.07 -18.04 7.63
N PHE A 262 0.90 -18.27 6.60
CA PHE A 262 1.81 -17.28 6.05
C PHE A 262 1.27 -16.72 4.73
N ALA A 263 1.41 -15.40 4.54
CA ALA A 263 1.24 -14.75 3.24
C ALA A 263 2.36 -13.74 3.01
N ALA A 264 2.55 -13.30 1.77
CA ALA A 264 3.52 -12.25 1.47
C ALA A 264 3.10 -11.39 0.27
N PHE A 265 3.52 -10.13 0.29
CA PHE A 265 3.55 -9.30 -0.90
C PHE A 265 4.86 -9.54 -1.66
N ILE A 266 4.80 -10.13 -2.85
CA ILE A 266 5.99 -10.44 -3.65
C ILE A 266 6.54 -9.17 -4.33
N GLY A 267 5.64 -8.41 -4.93
CA GLY A 267 5.91 -7.10 -5.53
C GLY A 267 5.44 -5.94 -4.66
N ALA A 268 5.97 -4.75 -4.94
CA ALA A 268 5.43 -3.49 -4.43
C ALA A 268 5.33 -2.44 -5.56
N GLN A 269 4.52 -2.74 -6.57
CA GLN A 269 4.25 -1.82 -7.68
C GLN A 269 3.21 -0.78 -7.27
N SER A 270 3.40 0.46 -7.73
CA SER A 270 2.35 1.47 -7.69
C SER A 270 1.33 1.25 -8.81
N LEU A 271 0.24 2.02 -8.77
CA LEU A 271 -0.78 2.04 -9.81
C LEU A 271 -0.22 2.53 -11.17
N ASN A 272 0.82 3.36 -11.15
CA ASN A 272 1.41 3.94 -12.35
C ASN A 272 1.82 2.88 -13.36
N LYS A 273 1.52 3.15 -14.63
CA LYS A 273 2.07 2.40 -15.75
C LYS A 273 3.30 3.18 -16.24
N PRO A 274 4.52 2.70 -15.98
CA PRO A 274 5.72 3.39 -16.42
C PRO A 274 5.75 3.48 -17.96
N ALA A 275 6.14 4.65 -18.46
CA ALA A 275 6.31 4.87 -19.89
C ALA A 275 7.54 4.12 -20.42
N GLU A 276 7.43 3.62 -21.66
CA GLU A 276 8.54 3.06 -22.40
C GLU A 276 9.18 4.16 -23.24
N TYR A 277 10.51 4.25 -23.19
CA TYR A 277 11.32 5.22 -23.92
C TYR A 277 12.28 4.49 -24.85
N ASP A 278 12.74 5.18 -25.90
CA ASP A 278 13.75 4.62 -26.81
C ASP A 278 15.09 4.33 -26.11
N ASP A 279 15.43 5.17 -25.12
CA ASP A 279 16.61 4.97 -24.27
C ASP A 279 16.32 3.91 -23.18
N PRO A 280 17.08 2.79 -23.14
CA PRO A 280 16.94 1.77 -22.11
C PRO A 280 17.13 2.32 -20.69
N ASP A 281 18.00 3.31 -20.49
CA ASP A 281 18.27 3.88 -19.17
C ASP A 281 17.08 4.73 -18.70
N ALA A 282 16.48 5.52 -19.59
CA ALA A 282 15.25 6.24 -19.32
C ALA A 282 14.10 5.29 -18.96
N THR A 283 13.97 4.17 -19.68
CA THR A 283 12.97 3.12 -19.38
C THR A 283 13.24 2.46 -18.02
N ALA A 284 14.51 2.18 -17.68
CA ALA A 284 14.87 1.64 -16.38
C ALA A 284 14.50 2.60 -15.24
N ASN A 285 14.78 3.91 -15.41
CA ASN A 285 14.44 4.94 -14.44
C ASN A 285 12.92 5.09 -14.25
N ALA A 286 12.14 5.06 -15.33
CA ALA A 286 10.68 5.09 -15.26
C ALA A 286 10.12 3.88 -14.48
N ASN A 287 10.68 2.69 -14.72
CA ASN A 287 10.31 1.48 -14.00
C ASN A 287 10.66 1.53 -12.50
N LEU A 288 11.78 2.17 -12.12
CA LEU A 288 12.13 2.37 -10.71
C LEU A 288 11.15 3.33 -10.02
N ALA A 289 10.78 4.43 -10.70
CA ALA A 289 9.84 5.41 -10.16
C ALA A 289 8.43 4.85 -9.92
N ALA A 290 8.03 3.81 -10.66
CA ALA A 290 6.73 3.14 -10.49
C ALA A 290 6.71 2.12 -9.33
N ARG A 291 7.82 1.91 -8.61
CA ARG A 291 7.92 0.95 -7.51
C ARG A 291 7.94 1.68 -6.17
N LEU A 292 7.02 1.30 -5.28
CA LEU A 292 6.85 1.93 -3.97
C LEU A 292 8.11 1.89 -3.08
N PRO A 293 8.92 0.81 -3.03
CA PRO A 293 10.14 0.78 -2.20
C PRO A 293 11.11 1.93 -2.46
N TYR A 294 11.36 2.25 -3.74
CA TYR A 294 12.24 3.36 -4.11
C TYR A 294 11.55 4.71 -3.88
N LEU A 295 10.25 4.77 -4.11
CA LEU A 295 9.46 5.97 -3.83
C LEU A 295 9.50 6.31 -2.33
N PHE A 296 9.38 5.33 -1.43
CA PHE A 296 9.52 5.55 0.02
C PHE A 296 10.89 6.11 0.41
N ALA A 297 11.97 5.63 -0.22
CA ALA A 297 13.30 6.19 0.00
C ALA A 297 13.36 7.67 -0.43
N CYS A 298 12.93 7.98 -1.65
CA CYS A 298 12.89 9.35 -2.18
C CYS A 298 12.02 10.27 -1.32
N ASN A 299 10.85 9.81 -0.88
CA ASN A 299 9.94 10.56 -0.04
C ASN A 299 10.54 10.91 1.31
N ARG A 300 11.25 9.95 1.93
CA ARG A 300 11.94 10.19 3.19
C ARG A 300 13.06 11.21 3.04
N PHE A 301 13.81 11.17 1.93
CA PHE A 301 14.77 12.23 1.61
C PHE A 301 14.09 13.59 1.39
N ALA A 302 12.94 13.65 0.74
CA ALA A 302 12.18 14.88 0.58
C ALA A 302 11.75 15.45 1.95
N HIS A 303 11.29 14.60 2.88
CA HIS A 303 10.96 15.00 4.25
C HIS A 303 12.18 15.54 5.00
N TYR A 304 13.32 14.84 4.97
CA TYR A 304 14.53 15.32 5.62
C TYR A 304 15.01 16.64 5.01
N LEU A 305 15.08 16.72 3.68
CA LEU A 305 15.58 17.89 2.97
C LEU A 305 14.69 19.12 3.27
N LYS A 306 13.37 18.92 3.32
CA LYS A 306 12.41 19.97 3.70
C LYS A 306 12.72 20.54 5.08
N CYS A 307 12.98 19.69 6.08
CA CYS A 307 13.27 20.14 7.43
C CYS A 307 14.65 20.82 7.53
N ILE A 308 15.71 20.15 7.07
CA ILE A 308 17.08 20.65 7.26
C ILE A 308 17.37 21.91 6.45
N VAL A 309 16.81 22.04 5.23
CA VAL A 309 17.04 23.22 4.39
C VAL A 309 16.26 24.40 4.93
N ARG A 310 15.06 24.18 5.46
CA ARG A 310 14.26 25.23 6.10
C ARG A 310 15.01 25.85 7.29
N ASP A 311 15.69 25.04 8.08
CA ASP A 311 16.52 25.52 9.21
C ASP A 311 17.78 26.28 8.75
N LYS A 312 18.19 26.13 7.49
CA LYS A 312 19.32 26.86 6.90
C LYS A 312 18.93 28.18 6.24
N VAL A 313 17.63 28.47 6.08
CA VAL A 313 17.16 29.75 5.52
C VAL A 313 17.62 30.90 6.43
N GLY A 314 18.31 31.89 5.85
CA GLY A 314 18.90 33.01 6.59
C GLY A 314 20.37 32.82 6.97
N SER A 315 20.98 31.66 6.68
CA SER A 315 22.43 31.51 6.75
C SER A 315 23.11 32.05 5.48
N PHE A 316 24.26 32.73 5.64
CA PHE A 316 25.08 33.16 4.51
C PHE A 316 25.74 31.93 3.87
N LYS A 317 25.24 31.51 2.71
CA LYS A 317 25.73 30.36 1.95
C LYS A 317 25.83 30.73 0.49
N GLU A 318 27.04 30.71 -0.05
CA GLU A 318 27.25 30.78 -1.48
C GLU A 318 26.93 29.43 -2.14
N ARG A 319 26.84 29.41 -3.48
CA ARG A 319 26.62 28.19 -4.26
C ARG A 319 27.53 27.04 -3.84
N ASP A 320 28.82 27.31 -3.67
CA ASP A 320 29.83 26.29 -3.36
C ASP A 320 29.70 25.77 -1.92
N ASP A 321 29.17 26.59 -1.00
CA ASP A 321 28.87 26.14 0.36
C ASP A 321 27.68 25.19 0.38
N MET A 322 26.63 25.50 -0.39
CA MET A 322 25.45 24.66 -0.52
C MET A 322 25.80 23.32 -1.16
N GLN A 323 26.59 23.32 -2.23
CA GLN A 323 27.05 22.09 -2.88
C GLN A 323 27.83 21.20 -1.91
N ARG A 324 28.79 21.75 -1.17
CA ARG A 324 29.58 20.98 -0.19
C ARG A 324 28.71 20.44 0.94
N TRP A 325 27.78 21.24 1.45
CA TRP A 325 26.91 20.83 2.54
C TRP A 325 25.93 19.73 2.13
N LEU A 326 25.25 19.88 1.00
CA LEU A 326 24.31 18.88 0.49
C LEU A 326 25.01 17.56 0.15
N ASN A 327 26.17 17.62 -0.54
CA ASN A 327 26.96 16.43 -0.83
C ASN A 327 27.44 15.74 0.46
N LYS A 328 27.93 16.50 1.44
CA LYS A 328 28.34 15.92 2.73
C LYS A 328 27.15 15.30 3.47
N TRP A 329 25.97 15.89 3.38
CA TRP A 329 24.77 15.38 4.05
C TRP A 329 24.29 14.07 3.43
N ILE A 330 24.12 14.03 2.09
CA ILE A 330 23.60 12.83 1.41
C ILE A 330 24.56 11.64 1.52
N MET A 331 25.87 11.89 1.53
CA MET A 331 26.90 10.85 1.69
C MET A 331 26.83 10.11 3.02
N ASN A 332 26.14 10.62 4.05
CA ASN A 332 25.91 9.87 5.29
C ASN A 332 24.91 8.71 5.12
N TYR A 333 24.18 8.69 4.00
CA TYR A 333 23.20 7.66 3.66
C TYR A 333 23.64 6.82 2.44
N VAL A 334 24.86 7.03 1.96
CA VAL A 334 25.42 6.28 0.83
C VAL A 334 26.50 5.37 1.38
N ASP A 335 26.33 4.08 1.14
CA ASP A 335 27.39 3.12 1.35
C ASP A 335 28.39 3.17 0.19
N GLY A 336 29.64 3.46 0.52
CA GLY A 336 30.74 3.57 -0.45
C GLY A 336 31.24 2.23 -0.98
N ASP A 337 30.92 1.12 -0.30
CA ASP A 337 31.31 -0.24 -0.71
C ASP A 337 30.14 -1.24 -0.59
N PRO A 338 29.10 -1.10 -1.43
CA PRO A 338 27.92 -1.94 -1.38
C PRO A 338 28.21 -3.41 -1.73
N ALA A 339 29.37 -3.72 -2.32
CA ALA A 339 29.74 -5.09 -2.64
C ALA A 339 30.02 -5.92 -1.38
N ASN A 340 30.61 -5.30 -0.36
CA ASN A 340 31.03 -5.97 0.88
C ASN A 340 30.07 -5.74 2.07
N SER A 341 29.13 -4.81 1.93
CA SER A 341 28.18 -4.49 3.00
C SER A 341 27.10 -5.53 3.20
N SER A 342 26.67 -5.63 4.47
CA SER A 342 25.60 -6.52 4.90
C SER A 342 24.24 -6.12 4.31
N GLU A 343 23.30 -7.07 4.25
CA GLU A 343 21.91 -6.81 3.86
C GLU A 343 21.18 -5.83 4.79
N GLU A 344 21.62 -5.71 6.04
CA GLU A 344 21.08 -4.74 7.00
C GLU A 344 21.58 -3.32 6.70
N THR A 345 22.84 -3.16 6.27
CA THR A 345 23.40 -1.86 5.86
C THR A 345 22.80 -1.36 4.55
N LYS A 346 22.43 -2.27 3.65
CA LYS A 346 21.79 -1.96 2.36
C LYS A 346 20.31 -1.63 2.47
N ALA A 347 19.66 -2.11 3.53
CA ALA A 347 18.24 -1.88 3.82
C ALA A 347 17.99 -0.43 4.22
#